data_AF-A0A8E0VLZ3-F1
#
_entry.id   AF-A0A8E0VLZ3-F1
#
_cell.length_a   1.000
_cell.length_b   1.000
_cell.length_c   1.000
_cell.angle_alpha   90.00
_cell.angle_beta   90.00
_cell.angle_gamma   90.00
#
_symmetry.space_group_name_H-M   'P 1'
#
loop_
_entity.id
_entity.type
_entity.pdbx_description
1 polymer ?
#
loop_
_entity_poly.entity_id
_entity_poly.type
_entity_poly.pdbx_seq_one_letter_code
_entity_poly.pdbx_strand_id
1 'polypeptide(L)'
;MSAPVLVRNLEQLISENNALKGNSAFMRWHFKATTIDEQVLTYQYLEWMAHNDGKSRSDICVLKDLNMKIRPRAFLTGSRLTAVDLLLASDLYRVLEPLQSAQKETLGSLLRWYNAVSAVSEGKLSQIYVHRMPLYS
;
A
#
# COMPACT_ATOMS: atom_id res chain seq x y z
N MET A 1 -2.16 -15.47 19.67
CA MET A 1 -2.82 -14.18 19.89
C MET A 1 -4.11 -14.15 19.09
N SER A 2 -5.25 -13.79 19.69
CA SER A 2 -6.57 -13.85 19.02
C SER A 2 -6.76 -12.70 18.02
N ALA A 3 -7.22 -13.00 16.80
CA ALA A 3 -7.57 -12.07 15.73
C ALA A 3 -8.29 -10.76 16.15
N PRO A 4 -9.24 -10.74 17.11
CA PRO A 4 -9.88 -9.50 17.57
C PRO A 4 -8.94 -8.48 18.23
N VAL A 5 -7.87 -8.91 18.91
CA VAL A 5 -6.90 -7.98 19.54
C VAL A 5 -6.10 -7.24 18.48
N LEU A 6 -5.81 -7.95 17.40
CA LEU A 6 -4.94 -7.48 16.33
C LEU A 6 -5.65 -6.52 15.36
N VAL A 7 -6.97 -6.71 15.13
CA VAL A 7 -7.80 -5.75 14.38
C VAL A 7 -7.90 -4.41 15.10
N ARG A 8 -7.96 -4.40 16.45
CA ARG A 8 -7.95 -3.16 17.24
C ARG A 8 -6.65 -2.37 17.06
N ASN A 9 -5.50 -3.05 16.95
CA ASN A 9 -4.22 -2.38 16.72
C ASN A 9 -4.16 -1.70 15.35
N LEU A 10 -4.75 -2.31 14.31
CA LEU A 10 -4.88 -1.71 12.98
C LEU A 10 -5.79 -0.50 12.98
N GLU A 11 -6.97 -0.61 13.60
CA GLU A 11 -7.92 0.51 13.72
C GLU A 11 -7.28 1.69 14.47
N GLN A 12 -6.47 1.42 15.49
CA GLN A 12 -5.72 2.43 16.21
C GLN A 12 -4.64 3.08 15.34
N LEU A 13 -3.81 2.30 14.63
CA LEU A 13 -2.79 2.82 13.72
C LEU A 13 -3.37 3.68 12.59
N ILE A 14 -4.54 3.32 12.07
CA ILE A 14 -5.25 4.11 11.05
C ILE A 14 -5.84 5.38 11.65
N SER A 15 -6.39 5.31 12.88
CA SER A 15 -6.95 6.46 13.60
C SER A 15 -5.90 7.52 13.97
N GLU A 16 -4.68 7.06 14.24
CA GLU A 16 -3.50 7.90 14.52
C GLU A 16 -2.92 8.52 13.24
N ASN A 17 -3.21 7.95 12.05
CA ASN A 17 -2.73 8.47 10.78
C ASN A 17 -3.64 9.58 10.25
N ASN A 18 -3.25 10.84 10.51
CA ASN A 18 -4.01 12.04 10.15
C ASN A 18 -4.32 12.16 8.64
N ALA A 19 -3.53 11.55 7.76
CA ALA A 19 -3.78 11.52 6.31
C ALA A 19 -5.02 10.66 5.94
N LEU A 20 -5.42 9.74 6.81
CA LEU A 20 -6.53 8.81 6.60
C LEU A 20 -7.81 9.20 7.36
N LYS A 21 -7.73 10.19 8.25
CA LYS A 21 -8.86 10.71 9.05
C LYS A 21 -9.80 11.55 8.18
N GLY A 22 -11.11 11.31 8.24
CA GLY A 22 -12.09 12.33 7.82
C GLY A 22 -13.24 11.98 6.87
N ASN A 23 -13.66 10.72 6.68
CA ASN A 23 -14.97 10.51 6.05
C ASN A 23 -15.69 9.30 6.64
N SER A 24 -16.98 9.42 6.94
CA SER A 24 -17.81 8.33 7.47
C SER A 24 -17.94 7.15 6.51
N ALA A 25 -17.68 7.36 5.21
CA ALA A 25 -17.52 6.31 4.19
C ALA A 25 -16.27 5.43 4.42
N PHE A 26 -15.18 6.01 4.95
CA PHE A 26 -13.94 5.31 5.29
C PHE A 26 -14.16 4.29 6.43
N MET A 27 -15.09 4.55 7.36
CA MET A 27 -15.48 3.55 8.36
C MET A 27 -16.52 2.54 7.83
N ARG A 28 -17.22 2.87 6.74
CA ARG A 28 -18.41 2.14 6.26
C ARG A 28 -18.08 1.02 5.27
N TRP A 29 -16.95 1.09 4.56
CA TRP A 29 -16.47 0.02 3.69
C TRP A 29 -15.48 -0.85 4.45
N HIS A 30 -15.86 -2.10 4.70
CA HIS A 30 -15.10 -3.10 5.45
C HIS A 30 -13.64 -3.24 4.97
N PHE A 31 -12.74 -2.47 5.58
CA PHE A 31 -11.27 -2.61 5.49
C PHE A 31 -10.72 -3.81 6.27
N LYS A 32 -11.61 -4.68 6.73
CA LYS A 32 -11.28 -5.83 7.55
C LYS A 32 -11.00 -7.02 6.64
N ALA A 33 -9.86 -7.65 6.86
CA ALA A 33 -9.58 -8.97 6.35
C ALA A 33 -10.67 -9.95 6.82
N THR A 34 -11.42 -10.49 5.87
CA THR A 34 -12.57 -11.36 6.09
C THR A 34 -12.18 -12.82 6.13
N THR A 35 -11.20 -13.22 5.32
CA THR A 35 -10.68 -14.59 5.29
C THR A 35 -9.45 -14.75 6.17
N ILE A 36 -9.14 -15.99 6.55
CA ILE A 36 -7.92 -16.30 7.33
C ILE A 36 -6.68 -15.90 6.52
N ASP A 37 -6.66 -16.16 5.21
CA ASP A 37 -5.55 -15.79 4.34
C ASP A 37 -5.35 -14.27 4.25
N GLU A 38 -6.44 -13.51 4.12
CA GLU A 38 -6.38 -12.04 4.14
C GLU A 38 -5.79 -11.56 5.48
N GLN A 39 -6.17 -12.19 6.60
CA GLN A 39 -5.67 -11.81 7.93
C GLN A 39 -4.18 -12.11 8.07
N VAL A 40 -3.74 -13.30 7.67
CA VAL A 40 -2.33 -13.70 7.70
C VAL A 40 -1.48 -12.75 6.88
N LEU A 41 -1.93 -12.43 5.65
CA LEU A 41 -1.24 -11.49 4.78
C LEU A 41 -1.19 -10.08 5.37
N THR A 42 -2.28 -9.65 6.01
CA THR A 42 -2.32 -8.36 6.70
C THR A 42 -1.20 -8.29 7.76
N TYR A 43 -1.05 -9.32 8.60
CA TYR A 43 0.01 -9.36 9.60
C TYR A 43 1.40 -9.41 8.98
N GLN A 44 1.57 -10.20 7.92
CA GLN A 44 2.85 -10.30 7.23
C GLN A 44 3.30 -8.92 6.70
N TYR A 45 2.40 -8.12 6.13
CA TYR A 45 2.75 -6.78 5.65
C TYR A 45 2.96 -5.78 6.78
N LEU A 46 2.22 -5.89 7.89
CA LEU A 46 2.47 -5.07 9.08
C LEU A 46 3.85 -5.34 9.68
N GLU A 47 4.22 -6.61 9.81
CA GLU A 47 5.53 -7.01 10.30
C GLU A 47 6.64 -6.58 9.33
N TRP A 48 6.41 -6.72 8.03
CA TRP A 48 7.33 -6.21 7.01
C TRP A 48 7.52 -4.71 7.12
N MET A 49 6.45 -3.93 7.33
CA MET A 49 6.55 -2.50 7.58
C MET A 49 7.35 -2.24 8.86
N ALA A 50 7.02 -2.89 9.98
CA ALA A 50 7.77 -2.69 11.22
C ALA A 50 9.28 -2.98 11.10
N HIS A 51 9.66 -4.01 10.32
CA HIS A 51 11.07 -4.39 10.12
C HIS A 51 11.83 -3.48 9.15
N ASN A 52 11.16 -3.03 8.10
CA ASN A 52 11.77 -2.14 7.12
C ASN A 52 11.36 -0.73 7.52
N ASP A 53 12.11 -0.01 8.35
CA ASP A 53 11.81 1.39 8.66
C ASP A 53 12.20 2.32 7.48
N GLY A 54 11.77 3.57 7.46
CA GLY A 54 11.79 4.48 6.31
C GLY A 54 13.12 4.58 5.54
N LYS A 55 14.26 4.46 6.23
CA LYS A 55 15.60 4.46 5.59
C LYS A 55 15.93 3.16 4.84
N SER A 56 15.35 2.04 5.26
CA SER A 56 15.46 0.74 4.60
C SER A 56 14.41 0.58 3.49
N ARG A 57 13.21 1.17 3.63
CA ARG A 57 12.17 1.13 2.57
C ARG A 57 12.54 1.91 1.30
N SER A 58 13.45 2.88 1.39
CA SER A 58 14.01 3.55 0.22
C SER A 58 15.01 2.73 -0.58
N ASP A 59 15.45 1.58 -0.05
CA ASP A 59 16.33 0.67 -0.77
C ASP A 59 15.58 0.06 -1.97
N ILE A 60 16.17 0.22 -3.15
CA ILE A 60 15.63 -0.31 -4.40
C ILE A 60 15.47 -1.83 -4.38
N CYS A 61 16.30 -2.55 -3.64
CA CYS A 61 16.19 -4.00 -3.48
C CYS A 61 14.90 -4.36 -2.72
N VAL A 62 14.62 -3.66 -1.64
CA VAL A 62 13.39 -3.83 -0.84
C VAL A 62 12.15 -3.52 -1.66
N LEU A 63 12.18 -2.46 -2.47
CA LEU A 63 11.09 -2.11 -3.38
C LEU A 63 10.88 -3.15 -4.49
N LYS A 64 11.95 -3.72 -5.04
CA LYS A 64 11.87 -4.79 -6.05
C LYS A 64 11.25 -6.06 -5.48
N ASP A 65 11.62 -6.44 -4.25
CA ASP A 65 11.03 -7.59 -3.57
C ASP A 65 9.54 -7.39 -3.31
N LEU A 66 9.15 -6.20 -2.87
CA LEU A 66 7.73 -5.85 -2.70
C LEU A 66 6.98 -5.88 -4.04
N ASN A 67 7.57 -5.35 -5.11
CA ASN A 67 7.01 -5.39 -6.45
C ASN A 67 6.76 -6.83 -6.94
N MET A 68 7.66 -7.77 -6.66
CA MET A 68 7.48 -9.19 -6.96
C MET A 68 6.33 -9.80 -6.15
N LYS A 69 6.24 -9.50 -4.86
CA LYS A 69 5.18 -10.00 -3.96
C LYS A 69 3.78 -9.52 -4.36
N ILE A 70 3.67 -8.28 -4.83
CA ILE A 70 2.40 -7.65 -5.23
C ILE A 70 1.97 -8.04 -6.65
N ARG A 71 2.92 -8.38 -7.53
CA ARG A 71 2.66 -8.73 -8.93
C ARG A 71 1.43 -9.65 -9.16
N PRO A 72 1.23 -10.76 -8.43
CA PRO A 72 0.11 -11.64 -8.68
C PRO A 72 -1.26 -11.14 -8.15
N ARG A 73 -1.32 -10.00 -7.46
CA ARG A 73 -2.52 -9.54 -6.73
C ARG A 73 -2.94 -8.13 -7.12
N ALA A 74 -4.24 -7.84 -7.00
CA ALA A 74 -4.73 -6.49 -7.23
C ALA A 74 -4.35 -5.56 -6.07
N PHE A 75 -4.50 -6.05 -4.84
CA PHE A 75 -4.18 -5.42 -3.56
C PHE A 75 -3.32 -6.35 -2.70
N LEU A 76 -2.75 -5.88 -1.60
CA LEU A 76 -1.79 -6.63 -0.78
C LEU A 76 -2.34 -7.99 -0.34
N THR A 77 -3.58 -7.99 0.13
CA THR A 77 -4.25 -9.15 0.70
C THR A 77 -5.06 -9.96 -0.32
N GLY A 78 -5.18 -9.50 -1.57
CA GLY A 78 -5.90 -10.21 -2.62
C GLY A 78 -6.57 -9.29 -3.64
N SER A 79 -7.89 -9.40 -3.75
CA SER A 79 -8.71 -8.68 -4.75
C SER A 79 -9.42 -7.45 -4.20
N ARG A 80 -9.42 -7.26 -2.87
CA ARG A 80 -10.12 -6.17 -2.19
C ARG A 80 -9.12 -5.21 -1.54
N LEU A 81 -9.47 -3.93 -1.54
CA LEU A 81 -8.73 -2.92 -0.81
C LEU A 81 -8.90 -3.15 0.69
N THR A 82 -7.79 -3.16 1.43
CA THR A 82 -7.77 -3.32 2.89
C THR A 82 -7.03 -2.18 3.57
N ALA A 83 -7.18 -2.08 4.89
CA ALA A 83 -6.51 -1.08 5.72
C ALA A 83 -4.98 -1.04 5.50
N VAL A 84 -4.36 -2.20 5.35
CA VAL A 84 -2.90 -2.31 5.18
C VAL A 84 -2.44 -1.74 3.84
N ASP A 85 -3.30 -1.76 2.80
CA ASP A 85 -2.99 -1.14 1.52
C ASP A 85 -2.84 0.37 1.66
N LEU A 86 -3.78 1.01 2.35
CA LEU A 86 -3.78 2.45 2.58
C LEU A 86 -2.60 2.88 3.43
N LEU A 87 -2.34 2.15 4.52
CA LEU A 87 -1.21 2.43 5.42
C LEU A 87 0.12 2.36 4.67
N LEU A 88 0.34 1.29 3.90
CA LEU A 88 1.58 1.11 3.13
C LEU A 88 1.69 2.14 2.00
N ALA A 89 0.59 2.46 1.30
CA ALA A 89 0.60 3.45 0.23
C ALA A 89 0.93 4.85 0.76
N SER A 90 0.32 5.27 1.88
CA SER A 90 0.64 6.55 2.53
C SER A 90 2.12 6.69 2.86
N ASP A 91 2.73 5.60 3.32
CA ASP A 91 4.15 5.58 3.67
C ASP A 91 5.07 5.58 2.43
N LEU A 92 4.74 4.78 1.42
CA LEU A 92 5.56 4.63 0.22
C LEU A 92 5.51 5.83 -0.72
N TYR A 93 4.54 6.74 -0.60
CA TYR A 93 4.45 7.90 -1.48
C TYR A 93 5.74 8.71 -1.53
N ARG A 94 6.34 9.00 -0.36
CA ARG A 94 7.59 9.77 -0.23
C ARG A 94 8.80 9.08 -0.85
N VAL A 95 8.74 7.77 -1.03
CA VAL A 95 9.80 6.97 -1.62
C VAL A 95 9.60 6.82 -3.13
N LEU A 96 8.37 6.60 -3.58
CA LEU A 96 8.05 6.29 -4.98
C LEU A 96 7.98 7.54 -5.87
N GLU A 97 7.51 8.66 -5.34
CA GLU A 97 7.35 9.92 -6.09
C GLU A 97 8.67 10.45 -6.69
N PRO A 98 9.80 10.53 -5.94
CA PRO A 98 11.06 11.05 -6.47
C PRO A 98 11.85 10.08 -7.34
N LEU A 99 11.39 8.83 -7.52
CA LEU A 99 12.11 7.85 -8.35
C LEU A 99 12.20 8.31 -9.81
N GLN A 100 13.34 7.99 -10.44
CA GLN A 100 13.56 8.25 -11.86
C GLN A 100 12.66 7.35 -12.72
N SER A 101 12.35 7.78 -13.95
CA SER A 101 11.49 7.05 -14.88
C SER A 101 11.94 5.60 -15.09
N ALA A 102 13.25 5.37 -15.29
CA ALA A 102 13.80 4.02 -15.45
C ALA A 102 13.57 3.13 -14.21
N GLN A 103 13.68 3.69 -13.00
CA GLN A 103 13.40 2.94 -11.76
C GLN A 103 11.91 2.63 -11.64
N LYS A 104 11.05 3.61 -11.97
CA LYS A 104 9.59 3.46 -11.98
C LYS A 104 9.15 2.33 -12.92
N GLU A 105 9.76 2.21 -14.10
CA GLU A 105 9.49 1.11 -15.04
C GLU A 105 9.78 -0.27 -14.44
N THR A 106 10.88 -0.40 -13.68
CA THR A 106 11.21 -1.67 -13.01
C THR A 106 10.24 -2.04 -11.86
N LEU A 107 9.50 -1.06 -11.34
CA LEU A 107 8.53 -1.20 -10.25
C LEU A 107 7.08 -1.13 -10.73
N GLY A 108 6.82 -1.49 -11.99
CA GLY A 108 5.49 -1.31 -12.61
C GLY A 108 4.32 -1.97 -11.87
N SER A 109 4.51 -3.12 -11.21
CA SER A 109 3.43 -3.76 -10.42
C SER A 109 3.13 -2.98 -9.14
N LEU A 110 4.17 -2.46 -8.49
CA LEU A 110 4.05 -1.63 -7.30
C LEU A 110 3.37 -0.29 -7.63
N LEU A 111 3.74 0.36 -8.74
CA LEU A 111 3.10 1.60 -9.18
C LEU A 111 1.65 1.40 -9.61
N ARG A 112 1.35 0.29 -10.30
CA ARG A 112 -0.04 -0.10 -10.63
C ARG A 112 -0.88 -0.22 -9.36
N TRP A 113 -0.37 -0.95 -8.36
CA TRP A 113 -1.05 -1.12 -7.07
C TRP A 113 -1.23 0.23 -6.36
N TYR A 114 -0.17 1.03 -6.24
CA TYR A 114 -0.24 2.33 -5.58
C TYR A 114 -1.29 3.24 -6.23
N ASN A 115 -1.31 3.33 -7.56
CA ASN A 115 -2.28 4.15 -8.28
C ASN A 115 -3.72 3.62 -8.13
N ALA A 116 -3.91 2.31 -8.04
CA ALA A 116 -5.22 1.72 -7.75
C ALA A 116 -5.70 2.11 -6.33
N VAL A 117 -4.82 2.05 -5.33
CA VAL A 117 -5.11 2.49 -3.96
C VAL A 117 -5.42 3.99 -3.92
N SER A 118 -4.61 4.82 -4.60
CA SER A 118 -4.80 6.27 -4.67
C SER A 118 -6.13 6.66 -5.31
N ALA A 119 -6.54 6.01 -6.41
CA ALA A 119 -7.81 6.27 -7.07
C ALA A 119 -9.03 6.02 -6.15
N VAL A 120 -8.94 4.99 -5.28
CA VAL A 120 -10.02 4.64 -4.34
C VAL A 120 -9.95 5.49 -3.05
N SER A 121 -8.83 6.18 -2.80
CA SER A 121 -8.60 6.95 -1.57
C SER A 121 -9.30 8.32 -1.51
N GLU A 122 -10.18 8.64 -2.47
CA GLU A 122 -10.95 9.89 -2.54
C GLU A 122 -10.07 11.16 -2.45
N GLY A 123 -8.88 11.14 -3.04
CA GLY A 123 -7.97 12.30 -3.08
C GLY A 123 -7.04 12.45 -1.86
N LYS A 124 -7.05 11.50 -0.92
CA LYS A 124 -6.09 11.48 0.20
C LYS A 124 -4.66 11.16 -0.22
N LEU A 125 -4.50 10.38 -1.29
CA LEU A 125 -3.20 10.03 -1.87
C LEU A 125 -3.12 10.59 -3.28
N SER A 126 -2.03 11.29 -3.58
CA SER A 126 -1.73 11.75 -4.93
C SER A 126 -1.29 10.60 -5.83
N GLN A 127 -1.72 10.61 -7.09
CA GLN A 127 -1.29 9.63 -8.09
C GLN A 127 0.18 9.85 -8.48
N ILE A 128 0.89 8.76 -8.77
CA ILE A 128 2.25 8.81 -9.29
C ILE A 128 2.20 8.54 -10.78
N TYR A 129 2.49 9.59 -11.56
CA TYR A 129 2.52 9.48 -13.01
C TYR A 129 3.78 8.75 -13.47
N VAL A 130 3.58 7.77 -14.34
CA VAL A 130 4.65 7.11 -15.08
C VAL A 130 4.69 7.73 -16.45
N HIS A 131 5.77 8.46 -16.75
CA HIS A 131 5.97 9.01 -18.08
C HIS A 131 6.17 7.86 -19.06
N ARG A 132 5.24 7.68 -20.00
CA ARG A 132 5.40 6.71 -21.07
C ARG A 132 6.20 7.37 -22.17
N MET A 133 7.31 6.76 -22.59
CA MET A 133 8.01 7.23 -23.78
C MET A 133 7.03 7.24 -24.96
N PRO A 134 6.96 8.33 -25.73
CA PRO A 134 6.19 8.34 -26.97
C PRO A 134 6.78 7.29 -27.89
N LEU A 135 5.95 6.32 -28.31
CA LEU A 135 6.38 5.23 -29.18
C LEU A 135 6.60 5.69 -30.64
N TYR A 136 6.17 6.91 -30.98
CA TYR A 136 6.34 7.52 -32.28
C TYR A 136 6.52 9.03 -32.13
N SER A 137 7.52 9.57 -32.82
CA SER A 137 7.81 11.01 -33.00
C SER A 137 7.59 11.41 -34.45
#